data_AF-A0A3P6PTI9-F1
#
_entry.id   AF-A0A3P6PTI9-F1
#
_cell.length_a   1.000
_cell.length_b   1.000
_cell.length_c   1.000
_cell.angle_alpha   90.00
_cell.angle_beta   90.00
_cell.angle_gamma   90.00
#
_symmetry.space_group_name_H-M   'P 1'
#
loop_
_entity.id
_entity.type
_entity.pdbx_description
1 polymer ?
#
loop_
_entity_poly.entity_id
_entity_poly.type
_entity_poly.pdbx_seq_one_letter_code
_entity_poly.pdbx_strand_id
1 'polypeptide(L)'
;MTSFSSRNGRWTWLVCGCVLVIALLIHGMNVKGIRLRIQVPRNILSQVDENMKNLDSSAIHIMQMVVGSNAPRFQIVFLKSLFLHHFEKGKPNPAPIHLHFLTDNATRVIIEGILESWRLNHIRHTFYPAEPIQVLLLDSDTVFMTDVVELWQHFDRFGKSQILGMAKEQAIVRFDFTRFGSNKRSFGYNAGVMMWYMQRLTQTKWDSIWQPTFKLALKVYNLLPAAEQTLINAVTVQNPDILYPLPCTWNLQMYERVNSEDCLSTWNRPPGDGISEPKLLHADRFDKLETQFYLEENHELAKNVVDITNRYIAIRSQYHMKNGYQFRYQPIEAPVFDFRKVMSRLHPDGQVMSPTKLCLSKWQIFSPWCDNSKQFVFTIDHRLHPLYVSQDHKKLMENSCNVTLAVSLDINNFDKFRSLSTHWNGFISAAVYATDQEAHTLLIKIDSSTELKNRSDIFYHVVYRNSSFPESVALHNTAVVYSQTRRVLLISHLDVNIADLNAVVRMNLAQERPADTVVIVGGGNFDCSFTHGRFCALKEGSIFGRSVGARKGINF
;
A
#
# COMPACT_ATOMS: atom_id res chain seq x y z
N MET A 1 -27.66 21.75 12.98
CA MET A 1 -27.81 20.58 13.87
C MET A 1 -28.43 19.47 13.05
N THR A 2 -27.66 18.43 12.72
CA THR A 2 -28.19 17.20 12.11
C THR A 2 -27.59 16.05 12.91
N SER A 3 -28.37 15.54 13.86
CA SER A 3 -28.06 14.35 14.65
C SER A 3 -28.32 13.10 13.81
N PHE A 4 -27.38 12.16 13.79
CA PHE A 4 -27.69 10.78 13.42
C PHE A 4 -27.72 9.94 14.70
N SER A 5 -28.92 9.48 15.07
CA SER A 5 -29.09 8.36 16.01
C SER A 5 -28.96 7.06 15.22
N SER A 6 -28.06 6.16 15.60
CA SER A 6 -28.17 4.75 15.23
C SER A 6 -28.87 4.01 16.37
N ARG A 7 -29.81 3.14 15.99
CA ARG A 7 -30.83 2.54 16.86
C ARG A 7 -30.34 1.37 17.72
N ASN A 8 -29.03 1.15 17.89
CA ASN A 8 -28.50 0.10 18.76
C ASN A 8 -27.19 0.54 19.41
N GLY A 9 -27.25 0.81 20.73
CA GLY A 9 -26.20 1.43 21.52
C GLY A 9 -24.98 0.55 21.83
N ARG A 10 -23.98 0.58 20.95
CA ARG A 10 -22.58 0.34 21.32
C ARG A 10 -21.71 1.41 20.66
N TRP A 11 -21.28 2.39 21.45
CA TRP A 11 -20.34 3.43 21.05
C TRP A 11 -18.95 2.81 20.91
N THR A 12 -18.40 2.74 19.69
CA THR A 12 -16.97 2.53 19.48
C THR A 12 -16.25 3.86 19.64
N TRP A 13 -15.33 3.92 20.61
CA TRP A 13 -14.50 5.07 20.92
C TRP A 13 -13.67 5.46 19.68
N LEU A 14 -13.88 6.67 19.14
CA LEU A 14 -13.26 7.16 17.90
C LEU A 14 -12.42 8.41 18.18
N VAL A 15 -11.40 8.31 19.03
CA VAL A 15 -10.45 9.41 19.27
C VAL A 15 -9.31 9.29 18.27
N CYS A 16 -9.46 9.82 17.05
CA CYS A 16 -8.34 9.84 16.12
C CYS A 16 -8.24 11.17 15.37
N GLY A 17 -7.03 11.72 15.27
CA GLY A 17 -6.69 12.75 14.28
C GLY A 17 -6.99 12.28 12.85
N CYS A 18 -6.95 10.97 12.60
CA CYS A 18 -7.44 10.39 11.34
C CYS A 18 -8.97 10.41 11.23
N VAL A 19 -9.75 10.49 12.32
CA VAL A 19 -11.19 10.84 12.23
C VAL A 19 -11.36 12.31 11.92
N LEU A 20 -10.39 13.20 12.15
CA LEU A 20 -10.41 14.56 11.61
C LEU A 20 -10.14 14.56 10.10
N VAL A 21 -9.14 13.79 9.63
CA VAL A 21 -8.86 13.55 8.20
C VAL A 21 -10.06 12.88 7.52
N ILE A 22 -10.60 11.83 8.12
CA ILE A 22 -11.79 11.11 7.67
C ILE A 22 -13.05 11.97 7.84
N ALA A 23 -13.21 12.85 8.83
CA ALA A 23 -14.37 13.74 8.94
C ALA A 23 -14.28 14.90 7.94
N LEU A 24 -13.09 15.45 7.70
CA LEU A 24 -12.82 16.45 6.65
C LEU A 24 -12.98 15.84 5.23
N LEU A 25 -12.73 14.52 5.06
CA LEU A 25 -12.89 13.80 3.80
C LEU A 25 -14.27 13.09 3.63
N ILE A 26 -14.96 12.68 4.70
CA ILE A 26 -16.28 12.03 4.67
C ILE A 26 -17.39 13.09 4.58
N HIS A 27 -17.27 14.19 5.32
CA HIS A 27 -18.23 15.28 5.21
C HIS A 27 -17.74 16.18 4.09
N GLY A 28 -18.13 15.87 2.86
CA GLY A 28 -18.00 16.79 1.73
C GLY A 28 -18.65 18.12 2.09
N MET A 29 -17.85 19.02 2.64
CA MET A 29 -18.31 20.34 3.05
C MET A 29 -18.27 21.23 1.83
N ASN A 30 -19.45 21.68 1.41
CA ASN A 30 -19.60 22.68 0.38
C ASN A 30 -19.13 24.03 0.96
N VAL A 31 -17.86 24.34 0.75
CA VAL A 31 -17.30 25.67 1.05
C VAL A 31 -17.52 26.52 -0.19
N LYS A 32 -18.46 27.49 -0.11
CA LYS A 32 -18.69 28.56 -1.10
C LYS A 32 -18.44 28.14 -2.56
N GLY A 33 -19.16 27.14 -3.06
CA GLY A 33 -19.13 26.77 -4.48
C GLY A 33 -17.98 25.85 -4.91
N ILE A 34 -17.11 25.42 -3.99
CA ILE A 34 -16.06 24.42 -4.26
C ILE A 34 -16.54 23.08 -3.70
N ARG A 35 -16.92 22.16 -4.59
CA ARG A 35 -17.08 20.73 -4.25
C ARG A 35 -15.68 20.13 -4.06
N LEU A 36 -15.28 19.87 -2.82
CA LEU A 36 -14.16 18.97 -2.54
C LEU A 36 -14.56 17.55 -3.01
N ARG A 37 -14.00 17.10 -4.14
CA ARG A 37 -14.23 15.78 -4.74
C ARG A 37 -13.33 14.73 -4.08
N ILE A 38 -13.55 14.43 -2.81
CA ILE A 38 -13.18 13.13 -2.27
C ILE A 38 -14.40 12.63 -1.50
N GLN A 39 -15.17 11.74 -2.12
CA GLN A 39 -16.19 10.98 -1.40
C GLN A 39 -15.49 9.75 -0.85
N VAL A 40 -15.30 9.71 0.47
CA VAL A 40 -14.92 8.48 1.19
C VAL A 40 -16.20 7.64 1.32
N PRO A 41 -16.35 6.52 0.58
CA PRO A 41 -17.59 5.77 0.59
C PRO A 41 -17.92 5.24 2.00
N ARG A 42 -19.21 5.27 2.37
CA ARG A 42 -19.71 4.91 3.71
C ARG A 42 -19.31 3.50 4.19
N ASN A 43 -18.86 2.64 3.29
CA ASN A 43 -18.41 1.27 3.56
C ASN A 43 -16.97 1.16 4.12
N ILE A 44 -16.19 2.24 4.13
CA ILE A 44 -14.82 2.22 4.70
C ILE A 44 -14.81 1.89 6.20
N LEU A 45 -15.83 2.31 6.94
CA LEU A 45 -15.99 1.98 8.37
C LEU A 45 -16.58 0.58 8.62
N SER A 46 -17.03 -0.14 7.58
CA SER A 46 -17.60 -1.48 7.71
C SER A 46 -16.57 -2.61 7.63
N GLN A 47 -15.29 -2.28 7.48
CA GLN A 47 -14.18 -3.23 7.30
C GLN A 47 -13.09 -3.11 8.38
N VAL A 48 -13.43 -2.54 9.53
CA VAL A 48 -12.52 -2.45 10.70
C VAL A 48 -12.11 -3.85 11.14
N ASP A 49 -10.83 -4.06 11.38
CA ASP A 49 -10.32 -5.35 11.86
C ASP A 49 -10.91 -5.70 13.24
N GLU A 50 -11.34 -6.94 13.45
CA GLU A 50 -11.85 -7.36 14.77
C GLU A 50 -10.73 -7.37 15.82
N ASN A 51 -9.48 -7.54 15.39
CA ASN A 51 -8.29 -7.56 16.25
C ASN A 51 -7.90 -6.19 16.81
N MET A 52 -8.59 -5.10 16.41
CA MET A 52 -8.30 -3.75 16.91
C MET A 52 -8.45 -3.61 18.44
N LYS A 53 -9.23 -4.49 19.08
CA LYS A 53 -9.42 -4.52 20.54
C LYS A 53 -8.27 -5.17 21.31
N ASN A 54 -7.37 -5.85 20.60
CA ASN A 54 -6.24 -6.53 21.22
C ASN A 54 -5.11 -5.52 21.44
N LEU A 55 -5.18 -4.83 22.57
CA LEU A 55 -4.17 -3.86 22.99
C LEU A 55 -2.92 -4.57 23.51
N ASP A 56 -1.80 -4.36 22.83
CA ASP A 56 -0.48 -4.77 23.33
C ASP A 56 0.23 -3.57 23.92
N SER A 57 0.12 -3.40 25.25
CA SER A 57 0.74 -2.26 25.94
C SER A 57 2.27 -2.26 25.90
N SER A 58 2.90 -3.37 25.47
CA SER A 58 4.35 -3.44 25.29
C SER A 58 4.79 -2.97 23.90
N ALA A 59 3.85 -2.80 22.96
CA ALA A 59 4.15 -2.46 21.59
C ALA A 59 4.30 -0.95 21.36
N ILE A 60 5.18 -0.61 20.43
CA ILE A 60 5.21 0.73 19.82
C ILE A 60 4.15 0.76 18.72
N HIS A 61 3.15 1.63 18.90
CA HIS A 61 2.07 1.78 17.93
C HIS A 61 2.39 2.87 16.92
N ILE A 62 2.38 2.51 15.64
CA ILE A 62 2.60 3.43 14.53
C ILE A 62 1.37 3.41 13.64
N MET A 63 0.81 4.57 13.34
CA MET A 63 -0.33 4.74 12.43
C MET A 63 0.11 5.45 11.16
N GLN A 64 -0.31 4.93 10.00
CA GLN A 64 0.05 5.46 8.70
C GLN A 64 -1.17 5.51 7.77
N MET A 65 -1.30 6.59 7.01
CA MET A 65 -2.21 6.64 5.88
C MET A 65 -1.47 6.17 4.62
N VAL A 66 -1.90 5.05 4.05
CA VAL A 66 -1.30 4.46 2.86
C VAL A 66 -2.39 4.29 1.83
N VAL A 67 -2.45 5.19 0.86
CA VAL A 67 -3.52 5.22 -0.16
C VAL A 67 -2.89 5.55 -1.51
N GLY A 68 -3.31 4.84 -2.56
CA GLY A 68 -2.82 5.07 -3.92
C GLY A 68 -1.93 3.94 -4.44
N SER A 69 -1.53 4.07 -5.69
CA SER A 69 -0.65 3.13 -6.39
C SER A 69 0.83 3.27 -6.03
N ASN A 70 1.24 4.43 -5.49
CA ASN A 70 2.65 4.72 -5.20
C ASN A 70 3.01 4.52 -3.71
N ALA A 71 2.09 4.83 -2.81
CA ALA A 71 2.33 4.79 -1.36
C ALA A 71 2.90 3.43 -0.86
N PRO A 72 2.45 2.26 -1.35
CA PRO A 72 3.04 0.98 -0.96
C PRO A 72 4.53 0.82 -1.28
N ARG A 73 5.08 1.52 -2.30
CA ARG A 73 6.52 1.48 -2.61
C ARG A 73 7.34 2.22 -1.56
N PHE A 74 6.87 3.36 -1.08
CA PHE A 74 7.50 4.09 0.04
C PHE A 74 7.44 3.27 1.33
N GLN A 75 6.32 2.56 1.55
CA GLN A 75 6.16 1.68 2.70
C GLN A 75 7.28 0.62 2.78
N ILE A 76 7.79 0.12 1.65
CA ILE A 76 8.93 -0.82 1.65
C ILE A 76 10.18 -0.17 2.23
N VAL A 77 10.49 1.07 1.86
CA VAL A 77 11.66 1.81 2.38
C VAL A 77 11.46 2.11 3.87
N PHE A 78 10.27 2.56 4.25
CA PHE A 78 9.88 2.78 5.65
C PHE A 78 10.14 1.52 6.49
N LEU A 79 9.57 0.37 6.10
CA LEU A 79 9.70 -0.89 6.83
C LEU A 79 11.17 -1.34 6.92
N LYS A 80 11.93 -1.28 5.83
CA LYS A 80 13.36 -1.65 5.84
C LYS A 80 14.18 -0.76 6.77
N SER A 81 13.91 0.55 6.80
CA SER A 81 14.61 1.48 7.69
C SER A 81 14.23 1.24 9.14
N LEU A 82 12.95 1.06 9.44
CA LEU A 82 12.45 0.71 10.77
C LEU A 82 13.10 -0.58 11.25
N PHE A 83 13.12 -1.63 10.44
CA PHE A 83 13.64 -2.92 10.88
C PHE A 83 15.14 -2.92 11.11
N LEU A 84 15.88 -2.27 10.22
CA LEU A 84 17.31 -2.12 10.38
C LEU A 84 17.66 -1.38 11.67
N HIS A 85 16.98 -0.29 11.99
CA HIS A 85 17.36 0.53 13.14
C HIS A 85 16.76 0.05 14.46
N HIS A 86 15.58 -0.58 14.43
CA HIS A 86 14.91 -1.05 15.64
C HIS A 86 15.28 -2.49 16.02
N PHE A 87 15.27 -3.42 15.06
CA PHE A 87 15.50 -4.85 15.36
C PHE A 87 16.96 -5.25 15.21
N GLU A 88 17.71 -4.69 14.24
CA GLU A 88 19.10 -5.09 13.98
C GLU A 88 20.12 -4.24 14.76
N LYS A 89 19.97 -2.91 14.71
CA LYS A 89 20.89 -1.96 15.38
C LYS A 89 20.39 -1.47 16.75
N GLY A 90 19.14 -1.74 17.06
CA GLY A 90 18.49 -1.28 18.28
C GLY A 90 18.95 -2.03 19.51
N LYS A 91 18.23 -1.83 20.62
CA LYS A 91 18.53 -2.53 21.87
C LYS A 91 18.20 -4.03 21.77
N PRO A 92 18.91 -4.90 22.51
CA PRO A 92 18.50 -6.30 22.67
C PRO A 92 17.06 -6.39 23.20
N ASN A 93 16.31 -7.39 22.73
CA ASN A 93 14.88 -7.58 23.03
C ASN A 93 14.04 -6.33 22.67
N PRO A 94 14.04 -5.93 21.38
CA PRO A 94 13.29 -4.77 20.92
C PRO A 94 11.79 -4.93 21.19
N ALA A 95 11.12 -3.82 21.46
CA ALA A 95 9.69 -3.80 21.67
C ALA A 95 8.95 -4.28 20.40
N PRO A 96 7.83 -5.01 20.50
CA PRO A 96 7.03 -5.31 19.32
C PRO A 96 6.51 -4.03 18.66
N ILE A 97 6.30 -4.05 17.34
CA ILE A 97 5.67 -2.95 16.62
C ILE A 97 4.26 -3.36 16.20
N HIS A 98 3.31 -2.45 16.36
CA HIS A 98 1.96 -2.60 15.81
C HIS A 98 1.67 -1.46 14.83
N LEU A 99 1.53 -1.82 13.56
CA LEU A 99 1.21 -0.92 12.46
C LEU A 99 -0.31 -0.80 12.25
N HIS A 100 -0.83 0.42 12.35
CA HIS A 100 -2.23 0.75 12.09
C HIS A 100 -2.35 1.44 10.74
N PHE A 101 -3.01 0.80 9.77
CA PHE A 101 -3.10 1.33 8.42
C PHE A 101 -4.47 1.93 8.12
N LEU A 102 -4.48 3.15 7.57
CA LEU A 102 -5.63 3.73 6.91
C LEU A 102 -5.46 3.61 5.38
N THR A 103 -6.27 2.76 4.76
CA THR A 103 -6.18 2.42 3.32
C THR A 103 -7.54 2.49 2.64
N ASP A 104 -7.55 2.66 1.31
CA ASP A 104 -8.69 2.24 0.50
C ASP A 104 -8.67 0.71 0.29
N ASN A 105 -9.75 0.15 -0.24
CA ASN A 105 -9.89 -1.31 -0.36
C ASN A 105 -8.82 -1.93 -1.29
N ALA A 106 -8.46 -1.25 -2.37
CA ALA A 106 -7.42 -1.73 -3.29
C ALA A 106 -6.04 -1.69 -2.62
N THR A 107 -5.69 -0.59 -1.96
CA THR A 107 -4.43 -0.45 -1.25
C THR A 107 -4.33 -1.41 -0.06
N ARG A 108 -5.44 -1.74 0.62
CA ARG A 108 -5.46 -2.77 1.66
C ARG A 108 -4.98 -4.12 1.13
N VAL A 109 -5.49 -4.55 -0.02
CA VAL A 109 -5.11 -5.82 -0.67
C VAL A 109 -3.62 -5.85 -1.01
N ILE A 110 -3.06 -4.70 -1.41
CA ILE A 110 -1.62 -4.57 -1.70
C ILE A 110 -0.78 -4.69 -0.42
N ILE A 111 -1.12 -3.91 0.62
CA ILE A 111 -0.35 -3.85 1.88
C ILE A 111 -0.43 -5.18 2.64
N GLU A 112 -1.58 -5.83 2.68
CA GLU A 112 -1.68 -7.18 3.24
C GLU A 112 -0.83 -8.18 2.46
N GLY A 113 -0.87 -8.14 1.13
CA GLY A 113 -0.01 -8.98 0.30
C GLY A 113 1.48 -8.79 0.59
N ILE A 114 1.90 -7.56 0.86
CA ILE A 114 3.27 -7.25 1.29
C ILE A 114 3.53 -7.82 2.69
N LEU A 115 2.77 -7.42 3.70
CA LEU A 115 3.06 -7.77 5.11
C LEU A 115 2.94 -9.27 5.38
N GLU A 116 1.89 -9.92 4.87
CA GLU A 116 1.68 -11.36 5.06
C GLU A 116 2.74 -12.19 4.32
N SER A 117 3.13 -11.80 3.11
CA SER A 117 4.19 -12.51 2.38
C SER A 117 5.58 -12.24 2.95
N TRP A 118 5.80 -11.11 3.63
CA TRP A 118 7.06 -10.83 4.31
C TRP A 118 7.28 -11.72 5.53
N ARG A 119 6.20 -12.19 6.19
CA ARG A 119 6.25 -13.11 7.35
C ARG A 119 7.20 -12.60 8.44
N LEU A 120 6.93 -11.39 8.93
CA LEU A 120 7.78 -10.69 9.88
C LEU A 120 7.34 -11.00 11.32
N ASN A 121 8.28 -11.48 12.13
CA ASN A 121 8.06 -11.66 13.56
C ASN A 121 8.04 -10.30 14.28
N HIS A 122 7.38 -10.22 15.44
CA HIS A 122 7.26 -9.00 16.26
C HIS A 122 6.56 -7.80 15.59
N ILE A 123 6.01 -7.99 14.38
CA ILE A 123 5.20 -7.01 13.68
C ILE A 123 3.75 -7.49 13.66
N ARG A 124 2.87 -6.70 14.24
CA ARG A 124 1.42 -6.84 14.06
C ARG A 124 0.90 -5.72 13.19
N HIS A 125 -0.21 -5.96 12.51
CA HIS A 125 -0.88 -4.91 11.76
C HIS A 125 -2.40 -5.03 11.86
N THR A 126 -3.07 -3.88 11.82
CA THR A 126 -4.53 -3.77 11.75
C THR A 126 -4.91 -2.67 10.77
N PHE A 127 -6.11 -2.76 10.19
CA PHE A 127 -6.64 -1.74 9.30
C PHE A 127 -7.80 -0.99 9.98
N TYR A 128 -7.82 0.33 9.79
CA TYR A 128 -8.78 1.29 10.36
C TYR A 128 -8.50 1.62 11.86
N PRO A 129 -9.31 2.47 12.56
CA PRO A 129 -8.80 3.44 13.53
C PRO A 129 -8.29 2.84 14.84
N ALA A 130 -7.10 3.28 15.26
CA ALA A 130 -6.53 2.94 16.56
C ALA A 130 -7.47 3.31 17.72
N GLU A 131 -7.59 2.39 18.69
CA GLU A 131 -8.22 2.63 19.98
C GLU A 131 -7.44 3.69 20.79
N PRO A 132 -7.98 4.30 21.86
CA PRO A 132 -7.28 5.34 22.61
C PRO A 132 -5.97 4.84 23.24
N ILE A 133 -4.87 5.04 22.53
CA ILE A 133 -3.50 4.65 22.88
C ILE A 133 -2.52 5.80 22.67
N GLN A 134 -1.29 5.66 23.14
CA GLN A 134 -0.17 6.43 22.60
C GLN A 134 0.14 5.90 21.20
N VAL A 135 0.31 6.78 20.22
CA VAL A 135 0.57 6.36 18.83
C VAL A 135 1.42 7.40 18.11
N LEU A 136 2.34 6.91 17.28
CA LEU A 136 3.09 7.71 16.33
C LEU A 136 2.32 7.76 15.02
N LEU A 137 1.87 8.93 14.56
CA LEU A 137 1.31 9.10 13.22
C LEU A 137 2.45 9.51 12.31
N LEU A 138 2.82 8.64 11.37
CA LEU A 138 3.96 8.83 10.48
C LEU A 138 3.52 8.71 9.02
N ASP A 139 4.00 9.62 8.16
CA ASP A 139 3.82 9.48 6.72
C ASP A 139 4.60 8.26 6.19
N SER A 140 4.07 7.60 5.16
CA SER A 140 4.66 6.38 4.59
C SER A 140 5.99 6.58 3.88
N ASP A 141 6.35 7.83 3.61
CA ASP A 141 7.58 8.27 2.95
C ASP A 141 8.61 8.86 3.95
N THR A 142 8.47 8.47 5.21
CA THR A 142 9.47 8.69 6.25
C THR A 142 10.52 7.56 6.27
N VAL A 143 11.76 7.90 6.64
CA VAL A 143 12.88 6.95 6.71
C VAL A 143 13.60 7.12 8.03
N PHE A 144 13.66 6.05 8.82
CA PHE A 144 14.38 6.04 10.09
C PHE A 144 15.91 6.04 9.86
N MET A 145 16.59 6.87 10.65
CA MET A 145 18.05 6.92 10.75
C MET A 145 18.54 6.52 12.15
N THR A 146 17.62 6.30 13.10
CA THR A 146 17.87 5.79 14.44
C THR A 146 16.71 4.92 14.93
N ASP A 147 16.85 4.32 16.11
CA ASP A 147 15.82 3.47 16.74
C ASP A 147 14.56 4.28 17.08
N VAL A 148 13.39 3.78 16.64
CA VAL A 148 12.07 4.37 16.91
C VAL A 148 11.75 4.48 18.40
N VAL A 149 12.37 3.66 19.26
CA VAL A 149 12.24 3.74 20.73
C VAL A 149 12.60 5.13 21.23
N GLU A 150 13.62 5.79 20.65
CA GLU A 150 14.00 7.13 21.06
C GLU A 150 12.90 8.16 20.79
N LEU A 151 12.16 8.01 19.68
CA LEU A 151 10.99 8.85 19.38
C LEU A 151 9.86 8.55 20.36
N TRP A 152 9.58 7.26 20.60
CA TRP A 152 8.54 6.82 21.52
C TRP A 152 8.75 7.36 22.94
N GLN A 153 9.99 7.39 23.43
CA GLN A 153 10.37 7.92 24.75
C GLN A 153 10.10 9.41 24.93
N HIS A 154 9.84 10.18 23.85
CA HIS A 154 9.38 11.56 24.01
C HIS A 154 8.02 11.65 24.71
N PHE A 155 7.18 10.60 24.70
CA PHE A 155 5.93 10.58 25.47
C PHE A 155 6.16 10.74 26.98
N ASP A 156 7.27 10.23 27.52
CA ASP A 156 7.63 10.35 28.94
C ASP A 156 7.93 11.79 29.35
N ARG A 157 8.23 12.65 28.35
CA ARG A 157 8.55 14.07 28.54
C ARG A 157 7.32 14.96 28.38
N PHE A 158 6.15 14.40 28.05
CA PHE A 158 4.92 15.19 27.90
C PHE A 158 4.45 15.71 29.27
N GLY A 159 4.34 17.03 29.39
CA GLY A 159 3.66 17.71 30.48
C GLY A 159 2.19 17.29 30.59
N LYS A 160 1.54 17.63 31.72
CA LYS A 160 0.19 17.14 32.05
C LYS A 160 -0.89 17.52 31.03
N SER A 161 -0.76 18.67 30.36
CA SER A 161 -1.69 19.17 29.35
C SER A 161 -1.36 18.70 27.93
N GLN A 162 -0.14 18.21 27.70
CA GLN A 162 0.32 17.85 26.37
C GLN A 162 -0.30 16.53 25.92
N ILE A 163 -0.83 16.54 24.69
CA ILE A 163 -1.52 15.43 24.03
C ILE A 163 -1.02 15.20 22.61
N LEU A 164 -0.28 16.16 22.05
CA LEU A 164 0.21 16.15 20.67
C LEU A 164 1.68 16.55 20.66
N GLY A 165 2.53 15.82 19.95
CA GLY A 165 3.91 16.20 19.68
C GLY A 165 4.16 16.31 18.18
N MET A 166 4.85 17.34 17.73
CA MET A 166 5.17 17.54 16.31
C MET A 166 6.48 18.32 16.16
N ALA A 167 7.15 18.18 15.02
CA ALA A 167 8.31 18.99 14.66
C ALA A 167 7.91 20.25 13.87
N LYS A 168 8.68 21.33 14.01
CA LYS A 168 8.44 22.60 13.31
C LYS A 168 8.42 22.38 11.80
N GLU A 169 7.51 23.08 11.12
CA GLU A 169 7.49 23.17 9.66
C GLU A 169 8.68 24.00 9.17
N GLN A 170 9.43 23.45 8.21
CA GLN A 170 10.69 24.02 7.71
C GLN A 170 10.48 24.83 6.42
N ALA A 171 9.25 24.88 5.90
CA ALA A 171 8.86 25.77 4.81
C ALA A 171 8.03 26.98 5.30
N ILE A 172 8.55 28.18 5.05
CA ILE A 172 7.99 29.45 5.54
C ILE A 172 6.60 29.78 4.94
N VAL A 173 6.25 29.23 3.78
CA VAL A 173 5.36 29.92 2.83
C VAL A 173 3.85 29.64 3.00
N ARG A 174 3.42 28.73 3.88
CA ARG A 174 1.98 28.35 3.96
C ARG A 174 1.30 28.48 5.33
N PHE A 175 2.04 28.78 6.39
CA PHE A 175 1.57 28.61 7.76
C PHE A 175 1.80 29.84 8.65
N ASP A 176 1.55 31.02 8.10
CA ASP A 176 1.52 32.25 8.91
C ASP A 176 0.19 32.33 9.67
N PHE A 177 0.25 32.00 10.97
CA PHE A 177 -0.90 32.01 11.86
C PHE A 177 -1.12 33.35 12.57
N THR A 178 -0.35 34.40 12.26
CA THR A 178 -0.64 35.78 12.73
C THR A 178 -2.00 36.28 12.24
N ARG A 179 -2.55 35.67 11.18
CA ARG A 179 -3.91 35.92 10.67
C ARG A 179 -5.03 35.55 11.66
N PHE A 180 -4.72 34.76 12.68
CA PHE A 180 -5.63 34.47 13.80
C PHE A 180 -5.51 35.49 14.95
N GLY A 181 -4.65 36.50 14.81
CA GLY A 181 -4.36 37.55 15.78
C GLY A 181 -2.87 37.85 15.81
N SER A 182 -2.50 39.13 15.92
CA SER A 182 -1.09 39.61 15.86
C SER A 182 -0.16 38.95 16.88
N ASN A 183 -0.69 38.48 18.01
CA ASN A 183 0.09 37.84 19.08
C ASN A 183 0.30 36.33 18.84
N LYS A 184 -0.15 35.79 17.70
CA LYS A 184 0.02 34.38 17.34
C LYS A 184 1.32 34.18 16.57
N ARG A 185 1.90 32.99 16.69
CA ARG A 185 3.15 32.62 16.01
C ARG A 185 2.99 32.66 14.48
N SER A 186 4.07 33.01 13.78
CA SER A 186 4.14 33.06 12.31
C SER A 186 4.52 31.74 11.64
N PHE A 187 4.66 30.66 12.43
CA PHE A 187 5.09 29.35 11.96
C PHE A 187 4.13 28.23 12.40
N GLY A 188 4.22 27.11 11.68
CA GLY A 188 3.50 25.88 11.97
C GLY A 188 4.41 24.70 12.32
N TYR A 189 3.80 23.54 12.36
CA TYR A 189 4.37 22.24 12.59
C TYR A 189 3.96 21.31 11.45
N ASN A 190 4.83 20.39 11.08
CA ASN A 190 4.60 19.47 9.99
C ASN A 190 3.92 18.19 10.49
N ALA A 191 2.89 17.73 9.78
CA ALA A 191 2.04 16.61 10.19
C ALA A 191 2.56 15.23 9.76
N GLY A 192 3.65 15.15 8.99
CA GLY A 192 4.20 13.85 8.60
C GLY A 192 4.87 13.08 9.74
N VAL A 193 5.11 13.74 10.87
CA VAL A 193 5.57 13.11 12.12
C VAL A 193 4.81 13.73 13.29
N MET A 194 3.84 12.98 13.82
CA MET A 194 3.09 13.38 15.00
C MET A 194 3.12 12.29 16.08
N MET A 195 3.16 12.71 17.33
CA MET A 195 2.96 11.85 18.50
C MET A 195 1.62 12.19 19.11
N TRP A 196 0.73 11.22 19.28
CA TRP A 196 -0.59 11.46 19.84
C TRP A 196 -0.81 10.63 21.10
N TYR A 197 -1.09 11.29 22.22
CA TYR A 197 -1.38 10.66 23.50
C TYR A 197 -2.91 10.53 23.66
N MET A 198 -3.54 9.61 22.92
CA MET A 198 -5.02 9.57 22.79
C MET A 198 -5.71 9.25 24.12
N GLN A 199 -5.06 8.51 25.02
CA GLN A 199 -5.59 8.18 26.35
C GLN A 199 -5.92 9.41 27.21
N ARG A 200 -5.27 10.56 26.97
CA ARG A 200 -5.53 11.81 27.69
C ARG A 200 -6.69 12.62 27.11
N LEU A 201 -7.21 12.22 25.94
CA LEU A 201 -8.15 13.00 25.16
C LEU A 201 -9.42 12.18 24.85
N THR A 202 -10.53 12.51 25.51
CA THR A 202 -11.84 11.96 25.11
C THR A 202 -12.35 12.64 23.84
N GLN A 203 -13.23 11.99 23.08
CA GLN A 203 -13.86 12.58 21.90
C GLN A 203 -14.56 13.93 22.21
N THR A 204 -15.31 14.02 23.31
CA THR A 204 -15.98 15.26 23.73
C THR A 204 -15.00 16.41 23.99
N LYS A 205 -13.88 16.13 24.67
CA LYS A 205 -12.80 17.11 24.88
C LYS A 205 -12.17 17.53 23.55
N TRP A 206 -11.92 16.59 22.64
CA TRP A 206 -11.39 16.93 21.32
C TRP A 206 -12.37 17.83 20.54
N ASP A 207 -13.64 17.44 20.46
CA ASP A 207 -14.70 18.20 19.79
C ASP A 207 -14.84 19.63 20.33
N SER A 208 -14.64 19.81 21.64
CA SER A 208 -14.68 21.11 22.29
C SER A 208 -13.58 22.08 21.83
N ILE A 209 -12.44 21.57 21.33
CA ILE A 209 -11.31 22.40 20.89
C ILE A 209 -11.19 22.51 19.36
N TRP A 210 -11.38 21.41 18.62
CA TRP A 210 -11.18 21.46 17.16
C TRP A 210 -12.36 22.09 16.43
N GLN A 211 -13.61 21.84 16.83
CA GLN A 211 -14.79 22.34 16.10
C GLN A 211 -14.89 23.87 16.11
N PRO A 212 -14.70 24.57 17.26
CA PRO A 212 -14.68 26.03 17.26
C PRO A 212 -13.49 26.58 16.45
N THR A 213 -12.32 25.96 16.57
CA THR A 213 -11.12 26.36 15.83
C THR A 213 -11.31 26.20 14.33
N PHE A 214 -11.95 25.12 13.88
CA PHE A 214 -12.25 24.90 12.47
C PHE A 214 -13.19 25.98 11.91
N LYS A 215 -14.25 26.33 12.65
CA LYS A 215 -15.14 27.45 12.27
C LYS A 215 -14.38 28.77 12.15
N LEU A 216 -13.40 29.01 13.01
CA LEU A 216 -12.53 30.19 12.94
C LEU A 216 -11.59 30.11 11.73
N ALA A 217 -10.94 28.97 11.51
CA ALA A 217 -10.04 28.75 10.38
C ALA A 217 -10.75 28.95 9.03
N LEU A 218 -12.00 28.54 8.90
CA LEU A 218 -12.82 28.79 7.68
C LEU A 218 -13.19 30.27 7.46
N LYS A 219 -13.06 31.13 8.48
CA LYS A 219 -13.19 32.59 8.32
C LYS A 219 -11.87 33.23 7.90
N VAL A 220 -10.75 32.67 8.35
CA VAL A 220 -9.38 33.18 8.10
C VAL A 220 -8.84 32.71 6.75
N TYR A 221 -9.09 31.46 6.40
CA TYR A 221 -8.62 30.83 5.17
C TYR A 221 -9.79 30.55 4.23
N ASN A 222 -9.63 30.95 2.97
CA ASN A 222 -10.57 30.58 1.90
C ASN A 222 -10.54 29.07 1.58
N LEU A 223 -9.37 28.44 1.76
CA LEU A 223 -9.12 27.01 1.63
C LEU A 223 -8.01 26.65 2.61
N LEU A 224 -8.09 25.49 3.28
CA LEU A 224 -7.02 24.98 4.13
C LEU A 224 -5.83 24.53 3.24
N PRO A 225 -4.68 25.23 3.25
CA PRO A 225 -3.58 25.01 2.28
C PRO A 225 -2.87 23.65 2.43
N ALA A 226 -3.03 22.99 3.58
CA ALA A 226 -2.57 21.64 3.86
C ALA A 226 -3.58 20.96 4.81
N ALA A 227 -4.83 20.86 4.38
CA ALA A 227 -5.91 20.07 5.00
C ALA A 227 -5.82 19.94 6.55
N GLU A 228 -5.58 18.73 7.06
CA GLU A 228 -5.48 18.42 8.49
C GLU A 228 -4.31 19.12 9.19
N GLN A 229 -3.13 19.21 8.56
CA GLN A 229 -1.99 19.94 9.12
C GLN A 229 -2.37 21.39 9.44
N THR A 230 -3.13 22.05 8.57
CA THR A 230 -3.59 23.44 8.80
C THR A 230 -4.50 23.51 10.02
N LEU A 231 -5.47 22.61 10.12
CA LEU A 231 -6.43 22.60 11.23
C LEU A 231 -5.76 22.25 12.55
N ILE A 232 -4.91 21.22 12.59
CA ILE A 232 -4.15 20.82 13.77
C ILE A 232 -3.28 21.98 14.25
N ASN A 233 -2.58 22.64 13.34
CA ASN A 233 -1.80 23.83 13.70
C ASN A 233 -2.69 24.95 14.27
N ALA A 234 -3.82 25.26 13.64
CA ALA A 234 -4.75 26.25 14.18
C ALA A 234 -5.22 25.87 15.59
N VAL A 235 -5.45 24.58 15.88
CA VAL A 235 -5.83 24.09 17.21
C VAL A 235 -4.71 24.34 18.21
N THR A 236 -3.46 24.04 17.86
CA THR A 236 -2.30 24.31 18.72
C THR A 236 -2.01 25.80 18.89
N VAL A 237 -2.39 26.66 17.94
CA VAL A 237 -2.28 28.13 18.06
C VAL A 237 -3.32 28.69 19.03
N GLN A 238 -4.51 28.10 19.08
CA GLN A 238 -5.55 28.46 20.04
C GLN A 238 -5.30 27.83 21.42
N ASN A 239 -4.62 26.69 21.48
CA ASN A 239 -4.39 25.90 22.69
C ASN A 239 -2.91 25.50 22.78
N PRO A 240 -1.96 26.43 23.01
CA PRO A 240 -0.52 26.15 22.92
C PRO A 240 -0.03 25.07 23.89
N ASP A 241 -0.63 24.97 25.08
CA ASP A 241 -0.21 24.04 26.14
C ASP A 241 -0.45 22.56 25.82
N ILE A 242 -1.17 22.26 24.73
CA ILE A 242 -1.44 20.89 24.29
C ILE A 242 -0.29 20.28 23.49
N LEU A 243 0.62 21.14 22.99
CA LEU A 243 1.68 20.77 22.05
C LEU A 243 3.01 20.55 22.77
N TYR A 244 3.66 19.44 22.44
CA TYR A 244 5.05 19.14 22.74
C TYR A 244 5.91 19.36 21.48
N PRO A 245 6.80 20.37 21.44
CA PRO A 245 7.64 20.59 20.27
C PRO A 245 8.74 19.53 20.19
N LEU A 246 8.75 18.74 19.12
CA LEU A 246 9.83 17.82 18.80
C LEU A 246 11.02 18.59 18.18
N PRO A 247 12.27 18.14 18.45
CA PRO A 247 13.44 18.56 17.68
C PRO A 247 13.22 18.36 16.18
N CYS A 248 13.71 19.30 15.35
CA CYS A 248 13.50 19.24 13.90
C CYS A 248 14.15 18.02 13.23
N THR A 249 15.20 17.44 13.83
CA THR A 249 15.88 16.23 13.32
C THR A 249 15.01 14.97 13.37
N TRP A 250 13.89 15.00 14.10
CA TRP A 250 12.85 13.96 14.04
C TRP A 250 11.89 14.09 12.85
N ASN A 251 12.01 15.15 12.04
CA ASN A 251 11.24 15.33 10.82
C ASN A 251 12.02 16.26 9.86
N LEU A 252 13.15 15.77 9.32
CA LEU A 252 13.94 16.53 8.35
C LEU A 252 13.24 16.52 6.99
N GLN A 253 12.73 17.68 6.58
CA GLN A 253 11.80 17.84 5.44
C GLN A 253 12.54 18.13 4.13
N MET A 254 11.96 17.72 3.00
CA MET A 254 12.50 17.82 1.64
C MET A 254 11.60 18.58 0.68
N TYR A 255 10.50 19.17 1.17
CA TYR A 255 9.64 20.03 0.38
C TYR A 255 10.45 21.15 -0.27
N GLU A 256 10.13 21.50 -1.52
CA GLU A 256 10.99 22.33 -2.38
C GLU A 256 11.20 23.75 -1.85
N ARG A 257 10.38 24.18 -0.88
CA ARG A 257 10.46 25.50 -0.23
C ARG A 257 11.03 25.45 1.18
N VAL A 258 11.55 24.31 1.62
CA VAL A 258 12.28 24.18 2.88
C VAL A 258 13.51 25.08 2.85
N ASN A 259 13.72 25.82 3.92
CA ASN A 259 14.98 26.49 4.18
C ASN A 259 15.85 25.56 5.03
N SER A 260 17.02 25.16 4.54
CA SER A 260 17.92 24.26 5.27
C SER A 260 18.36 24.84 6.61
N GLU A 261 18.32 26.16 6.80
CA GLU A 261 18.67 26.81 8.07
C GLU A 261 17.58 26.68 9.15
N ASP A 262 16.35 26.29 8.79
CA ASP A 262 15.26 26.06 9.76
C ASP A 262 15.42 24.75 10.54
N CYS A 263 16.33 23.86 10.12
CA CYS A 263 16.74 22.68 10.88
C CYS A 263 18.24 22.45 10.83
N LEU A 264 18.94 22.81 11.91
CA LEU A 264 20.36 22.57 12.04
C LEU A 264 20.63 21.11 12.41
N SER A 265 21.46 20.45 11.62
CA SER A 265 21.87 19.06 11.81
C SER A 265 23.30 18.87 11.31
N THR A 266 23.88 17.70 11.56
CA THR A 266 25.20 17.35 11.02
C THR A 266 25.24 17.34 9.49
N TRP A 267 24.09 17.39 8.82
CA TRP A 267 24.04 17.48 7.36
C TRP A 267 24.39 18.86 6.83
N ASN A 268 24.11 19.95 7.56
CA ASN A 268 24.33 21.33 7.12
C ASN A 268 25.22 22.15 8.07
N ARG A 269 25.66 21.54 9.18
CA ARG A 269 26.59 22.11 10.14
C ARG A 269 27.61 21.06 10.60
N PRO A 270 28.85 21.46 10.93
CA PRO A 270 29.78 20.56 11.62
C PRO A 270 29.19 20.07 12.96
N PRO A 271 29.55 18.87 13.43
CA PRO A 271 29.16 18.39 14.75
C PRO A 271 29.54 19.38 15.86
N GLY A 272 28.65 19.57 16.84
CA GLY A 272 28.84 20.51 17.95
C GLY A 272 27.61 20.58 18.86
N ASP A 273 27.66 21.44 19.88
CA ASP A 273 26.57 21.59 20.85
C ASP A 273 25.25 21.96 20.18
N GLY A 274 24.22 21.16 20.42
CA GLY A 274 22.89 21.35 19.82
C GLY A 274 22.74 20.90 18.36
N ILE A 275 23.81 20.41 17.73
CA ILE A 275 23.78 19.85 16.37
C ILE A 275 23.75 18.33 16.46
N SER A 276 22.66 17.72 15.99
CA SER A 276 22.49 16.26 16.01
C SER A 276 22.36 15.70 14.60
N GLU A 277 22.67 14.41 14.46
CA GLU A 277 22.35 13.65 13.24
C GLU A 277 20.84 13.70 12.97
N PRO A 278 20.40 13.79 11.71
CA PRO A 278 19.01 13.55 11.35
C PRO A 278 18.57 12.17 11.83
N LYS A 279 17.45 12.13 12.55
CA LYS A 279 16.91 10.91 13.17
C LYS A 279 15.81 10.26 12.33
N LEU A 280 15.04 11.09 11.63
CA LEU A 280 14.01 10.64 10.71
C LEU A 280 13.88 11.64 9.55
N LEU A 281 14.04 11.11 8.35
CA LEU A 281 13.95 11.85 7.09
C LEU A 281 12.51 11.79 6.60
N HIS A 282 12.01 12.88 6.02
CA HIS A 282 10.65 12.97 5.50
C HIS A 282 10.67 13.47 4.06
N ALA A 283 10.29 12.61 3.12
CA ALA A 283 10.32 12.92 1.70
C ALA A 283 9.04 13.65 1.23
N ASP A 284 8.64 14.71 1.94
CA ASP A 284 7.42 15.51 1.69
C ASP A 284 7.43 16.34 0.39
N ARG A 285 8.52 16.27 -0.38
CA ARG A 285 8.63 16.81 -1.75
C ARG A 285 7.45 16.36 -2.63
N PHE A 286 6.94 17.23 -3.50
CA PHE A 286 5.74 16.93 -4.29
C PHE A 286 5.94 15.81 -5.31
N ASP A 287 7.04 15.85 -6.07
CA ASP A 287 7.32 14.89 -7.15
C ASP A 287 7.97 13.58 -6.65
N LYS A 288 8.37 13.52 -5.38
CA LYS A 288 9.02 12.40 -4.66
C LYS A 288 10.29 11.81 -5.30
N LEU A 289 10.62 12.22 -6.53
CA LEU A 289 11.73 11.76 -7.35
C LEU A 289 11.89 10.22 -7.36
N GLU A 290 10.79 9.47 -7.45
CA GLU A 290 10.77 8.01 -7.28
C GLU A 290 11.69 7.25 -8.23
N THR A 291 11.96 7.78 -9.44
CA THR A 291 12.80 7.14 -10.46
C THR A 291 14.29 7.47 -10.34
N GLN A 292 14.66 8.38 -9.44
CA GLN A 292 16.07 8.73 -9.21
C GLN A 292 16.74 7.67 -8.33
N PHE A 293 17.91 7.19 -8.77
CA PHE A 293 18.63 6.11 -8.10
C PHE A 293 20.14 6.28 -8.23
N TYR A 294 20.83 6.34 -7.10
CA TYR A 294 22.29 6.31 -7.01
C TYR A 294 22.68 5.87 -5.60
N LEU A 295 23.83 5.22 -5.44
CA LEU A 295 24.24 4.62 -4.15
C LEU A 295 25.19 5.50 -3.35
N GLU A 296 25.91 6.38 -4.04
CA GLU A 296 26.92 7.24 -3.44
C GLU A 296 26.27 8.42 -2.74
N GLU A 297 26.58 8.55 -1.44
CA GLU A 297 26.19 9.71 -0.66
C GLU A 297 27.24 10.82 -0.83
N ASN A 298 26.78 12.05 -1.08
CA ASN A 298 27.63 13.22 -0.91
C ASN A 298 27.69 13.56 0.58
N HIS A 299 28.89 13.50 1.19
CA HIS A 299 29.11 13.80 2.60
C HIS A 299 29.50 15.27 2.91
N GLU A 300 29.62 16.13 1.89
CA GLU A 300 29.84 17.57 2.10
C GLU A 300 28.66 18.24 2.82
N LEU A 301 28.89 19.33 3.55
CA LEU A 301 27.80 20.05 4.20
C LEU A 301 26.79 20.56 3.17
N ALA A 302 25.53 20.16 3.34
CA ALA A 302 24.41 20.57 2.52
C ALA A 302 24.18 22.07 2.64
N LYS A 303 24.15 22.76 1.50
CA LYS A 303 23.99 24.22 1.43
C LYS A 303 22.54 24.64 1.23
N ASN A 304 21.69 23.71 0.80
CA ASN A 304 20.28 23.94 0.49
C ASN A 304 19.50 22.61 0.51
N VAL A 305 18.19 22.68 0.30
CA VAL A 305 17.31 21.49 0.27
C VAL A 305 17.62 20.51 -0.87
N VAL A 306 18.22 20.96 -1.98
CA VAL A 306 18.60 20.06 -3.09
C VAL A 306 19.71 19.11 -2.65
N ASP A 307 20.71 19.61 -1.92
CA ASP A 307 21.79 18.77 -1.36
C ASP A 307 21.24 17.73 -0.36
N ILE A 308 20.31 18.16 0.51
CA ILE A 308 19.58 17.28 1.45
C ILE A 308 18.79 16.20 0.69
N THR A 309 18.05 16.62 -0.33
CA THR A 309 17.25 15.71 -1.18
C THR A 309 18.15 14.71 -1.89
N ASN A 310 19.31 15.15 -2.38
CA ASN A 310 20.24 14.26 -3.06
C ASN A 310 20.82 13.21 -2.12
N ARG A 311 21.25 13.61 -0.92
CA ARG A 311 21.69 12.66 0.11
C ARG A 311 20.58 11.67 0.48
N TYR A 312 19.33 12.13 0.60
CA TYR A 312 18.19 11.23 0.80
C TYR A 312 18.01 10.22 -0.33
N ILE A 313 18.10 10.63 -1.60
CA ILE A 313 17.96 9.70 -2.73
C ILE A 313 19.03 8.61 -2.65
N ALA A 314 20.26 8.96 -2.26
CA ALA A 314 21.32 7.97 -2.04
C ALA A 314 20.94 6.95 -0.95
N ILE A 315 20.53 7.45 0.23
CA ILE A 315 20.09 6.62 1.37
C ILE A 315 18.89 5.73 0.98
N ARG A 316 17.87 6.30 0.34
CA ARG A 316 16.70 5.55 -0.16
C ARG A 316 17.11 4.44 -1.13
N SER A 317 18.03 4.73 -2.05
CA SER A 317 18.55 3.76 -3.02
C SER A 317 19.28 2.61 -2.33
N GLN A 318 20.06 2.90 -1.28
CA GLN A 318 20.67 1.84 -0.46
C GLN A 318 19.62 0.95 0.23
N TYR A 319 18.50 1.51 0.71
CA TYR A 319 17.39 0.70 1.23
C TYR A 319 16.69 -0.13 0.15
N HIS A 320 16.57 0.37 -1.08
CA HIS A 320 16.10 -0.43 -2.20
C HIS A 320 17.03 -1.63 -2.48
N MET A 321 18.35 -1.48 -2.30
CA MET A 321 19.32 -2.58 -2.48
C MET A 321 19.26 -3.67 -1.40
N LYS A 322 18.77 -3.36 -0.20
CA LYS A 322 18.75 -4.33 0.90
C LYS A 322 17.82 -5.50 0.59
N ASN A 323 18.32 -6.73 0.73
CA ASN A 323 17.52 -7.93 0.56
C ASN A 323 16.49 -8.05 1.69
N GLY A 324 15.22 -7.86 1.39
CA GLY A 324 14.18 -7.88 2.43
C GLY A 324 13.93 -9.25 3.08
N TYR A 325 14.46 -10.35 2.53
CA TYR A 325 14.42 -11.65 3.21
C TYR A 325 15.30 -11.68 4.47
N GLN A 326 16.27 -10.76 4.60
CA GLN A 326 17.15 -10.67 5.78
C GLN A 326 16.38 -10.33 7.06
N PHE A 327 15.24 -9.65 6.95
CA PHE A 327 14.40 -9.28 8.10
C PHE A 327 13.48 -10.42 8.58
N ARG A 328 13.55 -11.61 7.98
CA ARG A 328 12.82 -12.79 8.45
C ARG A 328 13.64 -13.54 9.49
N TYR A 329 13.37 -13.27 10.77
CA TYR A 329 14.00 -13.98 11.87
C TYR A 329 13.39 -15.37 12.09
N GLN A 330 14.20 -16.32 12.56
CA GLN A 330 13.76 -17.68 12.87
C GLN A 330 13.30 -17.81 14.33
N PRO A 331 12.30 -18.67 14.63
CA PRO A 331 11.49 -19.41 13.66
C PRO A 331 10.53 -18.46 12.92
N ILE A 332 10.36 -18.64 11.61
CA ILE A 332 9.33 -17.88 10.88
C ILE A 332 7.97 -18.39 11.35
N GLU A 333 7.23 -17.56 12.07
CA GLU A 333 5.94 -17.97 12.63
C GLU A 333 4.89 -18.21 11.53
N ALA A 334 3.94 -19.10 11.82
CA ALA A 334 2.74 -19.29 11.02
C ALA A 334 1.80 -18.07 11.20
N PRO A 335 0.92 -17.76 10.22
CA PRO A 335 0.59 -18.54 9.03
C PRO A 335 1.52 -18.25 7.84
N VAL A 336 1.64 -19.23 6.94
CA VAL A 336 2.22 -19.02 5.61
C VAL A 336 1.25 -18.21 4.76
N PHE A 337 1.77 -17.36 3.86
CA PHE A 337 0.94 -16.62 2.91
C PHE A 337 0.16 -17.59 2.02
N ASP A 338 -1.15 -17.37 1.87
CA ASP A 338 -2.07 -18.27 1.16
C ASP A 338 -2.90 -17.50 0.13
N PHE A 339 -2.66 -17.78 -1.15
CA PHE A 339 -3.36 -17.16 -2.27
C PHE A 339 -4.88 -17.34 -2.23
N ARG A 340 -5.39 -18.39 -1.56
CA ARG A 340 -6.84 -18.63 -1.43
C ARG A 340 -7.53 -17.52 -0.66
N LYS A 341 -6.86 -16.93 0.34
CA LYS A 341 -7.39 -15.77 1.09
C LYS A 341 -7.57 -14.58 0.18
N VAL A 342 -6.56 -14.27 -0.63
CA VAL A 342 -6.61 -13.17 -1.60
C VAL A 342 -7.66 -13.44 -2.69
N MET A 343 -7.71 -14.66 -3.21
CA MET A 343 -8.71 -15.09 -4.19
C MET A 343 -10.13 -14.91 -3.66
N SER A 344 -10.41 -15.34 -2.43
CA SER A 344 -11.74 -15.18 -1.82
C SER A 344 -12.18 -13.73 -1.67
N ARG A 345 -11.22 -12.80 -1.56
CA ARG A 345 -11.50 -11.37 -1.41
C ARG A 345 -11.67 -10.66 -2.74
N LEU A 346 -10.79 -10.90 -3.70
CA LEU A 346 -10.83 -10.26 -5.01
C LEU A 346 -11.87 -10.91 -5.94
N HIS A 347 -12.08 -12.21 -5.78
CA HIS A 347 -12.95 -13.04 -6.63
C HIS A 347 -13.87 -13.90 -5.76
N PRO A 348 -14.86 -13.31 -5.06
CA PRO A 348 -15.70 -14.05 -4.10
C PRO A 348 -16.57 -15.14 -4.74
N ASP A 349 -16.92 -14.99 -6.01
CA ASP A 349 -17.61 -16.03 -6.80
C ASP A 349 -16.63 -17.07 -7.40
N GLY A 350 -15.32 -16.83 -7.27
CA GLY A 350 -14.26 -17.66 -7.81
C GLY A 350 -14.12 -18.96 -7.03
N GLN A 351 -14.00 -20.07 -7.76
CA GLN A 351 -13.73 -21.37 -7.15
C GLN A 351 -12.32 -21.83 -7.46
N VAL A 352 -11.60 -22.25 -6.42
CA VAL A 352 -10.31 -22.92 -6.57
C VAL A 352 -10.56 -24.37 -6.95
N MET A 353 -9.90 -24.83 -8.01
CA MET A 353 -9.98 -26.22 -8.44
C MET A 353 -9.23 -27.12 -7.45
N SER A 354 -9.75 -28.31 -7.19
CA SER A 354 -9.04 -29.35 -6.45
C SER A 354 -8.69 -30.52 -7.38
N PRO A 355 -7.66 -31.32 -7.07
CA PRO A 355 -7.38 -32.55 -7.81
C PRO A 355 -8.64 -33.42 -7.93
N THR A 356 -9.40 -33.58 -6.85
CA THR A 356 -10.67 -34.33 -6.85
C THR A 356 -11.70 -33.76 -7.83
N LYS A 357 -11.92 -32.43 -7.84
CA LYS A 357 -12.86 -31.79 -8.78
C LYS A 357 -12.40 -31.98 -10.24
N LEU A 358 -11.10 -31.91 -10.49
CA LEU A 358 -10.49 -32.12 -11.81
C LEU A 358 -10.65 -33.59 -12.27
N CYS A 359 -10.62 -34.55 -11.35
CA CYS A 359 -10.82 -35.96 -11.69
C CYS A 359 -12.26 -36.31 -12.03
N LEU A 360 -13.20 -35.70 -11.29
CA LEU A 360 -14.63 -35.90 -11.52
C LEU A 360 -15.10 -35.29 -12.85
N SER A 361 -14.28 -34.46 -13.50
CA SER A 361 -14.68 -33.79 -14.72
C SER A 361 -14.39 -34.56 -16.00
N LYS A 362 -13.10 -34.85 -16.29
CA LYS A 362 -12.65 -35.66 -17.43
C LYS A 362 -11.40 -36.46 -17.08
N TRP A 363 -11.61 -37.58 -16.39
CA TRP A 363 -10.56 -38.51 -15.98
C TRP A 363 -9.54 -38.85 -17.09
N GLN A 364 -9.98 -39.15 -18.31
CA GLN A 364 -9.07 -39.56 -19.40
C GLN A 364 -8.04 -38.48 -19.80
N ILE A 365 -8.34 -37.20 -19.58
CA ILE A 365 -7.45 -36.08 -19.90
C ILE A 365 -6.64 -35.67 -18.68
N PHE A 366 -7.28 -35.67 -17.51
CA PHE A 366 -6.69 -35.12 -16.30
C PHE A 366 -6.13 -36.15 -15.33
N SER A 367 -6.17 -37.45 -15.66
CA SER A 367 -5.64 -38.52 -14.81
C SER A 367 -4.18 -38.31 -14.35
N PRO A 368 -3.27 -37.65 -15.10
CA PRO A 368 -1.92 -37.36 -14.59
C PRO A 368 -1.89 -36.39 -13.40
N TRP A 369 -2.91 -35.55 -13.25
CA TRP A 369 -3.06 -34.58 -12.15
C TRP A 369 -4.09 -35.02 -11.12
N CYS A 370 -4.59 -36.25 -11.24
CA CYS A 370 -5.59 -36.85 -10.36
C CYS A 370 -5.04 -37.57 -9.15
N ASP A 371 -3.73 -37.67 -9.06
CA ASP A 371 -3.08 -38.24 -7.92
C ASP A 371 -3.31 -37.35 -6.69
N ASN A 372 -4.16 -37.80 -5.76
CA ASN A 372 -4.44 -37.13 -4.49
C ASN A 372 -3.17 -36.94 -3.63
N SER A 373 -2.05 -37.59 -3.96
CA SER A 373 -0.75 -37.35 -3.34
C SER A 373 -0.13 -36.00 -3.73
N LYS A 374 -0.52 -35.40 -4.86
CA LYS A 374 -0.04 -34.10 -5.35
C LYS A 374 -1.07 -33.02 -5.05
N GLN A 375 -0.99 -32.42 -3.86
CA GLN A 375 -1.83 -31.28 -3.51
C GLN A 375 -1.43 -30.05 -4.34
N PHE A 376 -2.42 -29.32 -4.87
CA PHE A 376 -2.16 -28.01 -5.45
C PHE A 376 -1.65 -27.06 -4.37
N VAL A 377 -0.56 -26.38 -4.69
CA VAL A 377 0.13 -25.48 -3.76
C VAL A 377 -0.40 -24.07 -3.96
N PHE A 378 -1.06 -23.55 -2.92
CA PHE A 378 -1.55 -22.17 -2.85
C PHE A 378 -0.80 -21.31 -1.83
N THR A 379 0.09 -21.94 -1.08
CA THR A 379 0.94 -21.27 -0.10
C THR A 379 2.33 -21.04 -0.66
N ILE A 380 2.95 -19.91 -0.34
CA ILE A 380 4.30 -19.59 -0.81
C ILE A 380 5.16 -18.98 0.28
N ASP A 381 6.47 -19.13 0.11
CA ASP A 381 7.48 -18.49 0.96
C ASP A 381 8.14 -17.27 0.29
N HIS A 382 7.81 -16.95 -0.97
CA HIS A 382 8.31 -15.72 -1.58
C HIS A 382 7.69 -14.47 -0.92
N ARG A 383 8.48 -13.41 -0.80
CA ARG A 383 7.94 -12.06 -0.60
C ARG A 383 7.27 -11.61 -1.89
N LEU A 384 6.16 -10.90 -1.75
CA LEU A 384 5.41 -10.30 -2.83
C LEU A 384 5.33 -8.78 -2.67
N HIS A 385 5.20 -8.09 -3.79
CA HIS A 385 4.67 -6.73 -3.86
C HIS A 385 3.60 -6.67 -4.94
N PRO A 386 2.32 -6.90 -4.59
CA PRO A 386 1.23 -6.82 -5.55
C PRO A 386 1.08 -5.38 -6.06
N LEU A 387 0.85 -5.20 -7.36
CA LEU A 387 0.63 -3.88 -7.96
C LEU A 387 1.78 -2.90 -7.63
N TYR A 388 3.02 -3.41 -7.69
CA TYR A 388 4.23 -2.61 -7.55
C TYR A 388 4.25 -1.41 -8.50
N VAL A 389 3.73 -1.56 -9.72
CA VAL A 389 3.40 -0.45 -10.62
C VAL A 389 1.98 -0.62 -11.15
N SER A 390 1.17 0.45 -11.05
CA SER A 390 -0.14 0.59 -11.68
C SER A 390 -0.48 2.07 -11.83
N GLN A 391 -1.04 2.46 -12.99
CA GLN A 391 -1.57 3.82 -13.18
C GLN A 391 -2.92 4.03 -12.48
N ASP A 392 -3.65 2.96 -12.22
CA ASP A 392 -4.94 3.00 -11.55
C ASP A 392 -5.15 1.74 -10.72
N HIS A 393 -4.76 1.80 -9.45
CA HIS A 393 -4.87 0.66 -8.53
C HIS A 393 -6.32 0.35 -8.15
N LYS A 394 -7.24 1.32 -8.27
CA LYS A 394 -8.66 1.12 -7.90
C LYS A 394 -9.35 0.14 -8.83
N LYS A 395 -8.88 0.06 -10.08
CA LYS A 395 -9.36 -0.91 -11.04
C LYS A 395 -9.31 -2.31 -10.45
N LEU A 396 -8.32 -2.68 -9.64
CA LEU A 396 -8.24 -4.01 -8.99
C LEU A 396 -9.56 -4.50 -8.35
N MET A 397 -10.40 -3.58 -7.87
CA MET A 397 -11.68 -3.90 -7.23
C MET A 397 -12.89 -3.90 -8.18
N GLU A 398 -12.71 -3.50 -9.44
CA GLU A 398 -13.75 -3.49 -10.47
C GLU A 398 -13.98 -4.90 -11.01
N ASN A 399 -15.24 -5.24 -11.23
CA ASN A 399 -15.60 -6.56 -11.74
C ASN A 399 -15.84 -6.46 -13.25
N SER A 400 -14.80 -6.78 -14.04
CA SER A 400 -14.86 -6.70 -15.50
C SER A 400 -15.06 -8.08 -16.13
N CYS A 401 -15.97 -8.17 -17.10
CA CYS A 401 -16.19 -9.34 -17.95
C CYS A 401 -15.18 -9.47 -19.10
N ASN A 402 -14.22 -8.53 -19.21
CA ASN A 402 -13.12 -8.59 -20.17
C ASN A 402 -12.19 -9.77 -19.87
N VAL A 403 -11.15 -9.93 -20.67
CA VAL A 403 -10.12 -10.95 -20.47
C VAL A 403 -8.82 -10.29 -20.00
N THR A 404 -8.25 -10.80 -18.90
CA THR A 404 -6.92 -10.42 -18.43
C THR A 404 -5.89 -11.44 -18.92
N LEU A 405 -4.84 -10.97 -19.58
CA LEU A 405 -3.68 -11.78 -19.90
C LEU A 405 -2.78 -11.90 -18.66
N ALA A 406 -2.70 -13.09 -18.09
CA ALA A 406 -1.81 -13.38 -16.96
C ALA A 406 -0.46 -13.86 -17.47
N VAL A 407 0.59 -13.16 -17.07
CA VAL A 407 1.94 -13.32 -17.60
C VAL A 407 2.92 -13.53 -16.45
N SER A 408 3.74 -14.56 -16.56
CA SER A 408 4.96 -14.70 -15.74
C SER A 408 6.13 -14.10 -16.51
N LEU A 409 6.87 -13.18 -15.88
CA LEU A 409 7.94 -12.42 -16.50
C LEU A 409 9.21 -12.52 -15.66
N ASP A 410 10.28 -13.07 -16.22
CA ASP A 410 11.62 -12.75 -15.70
C ASP A 410 12.01 -11.34 -16.14
N ILE A 411 12.49 -10.49 -15.23
CA ILE A 411 12.78 -9.09 -15.55
C ILE A 411 13.79 -8.91 -16.70
N ASN A 412 14.66 -9.89 -16.95
CA ASN A 412 15.61 -9.87 -18.07
C ASN A 412 14.90 -9.94 -19.44
N ASN A 413 13.66 -10.41 -19.47
CA ASN A 413 12.83 -10.50 -20.67
C ASN A 413 11.87 -9.31 -20.84
N PHE A 414 12.15 -8.17 -20.20
CA PHE A 414 11.28 -6.98 -20.25
C PHE A 414 10.98 -6.51 -21.67
N ASP A 415 11.94 -6.56 -22.60
CA ASP A 415 11.70 -6.13 -23.99
C ASP A 415 10.69 -7.01 -24.74
N LYS A 416 10.71 -8.32 -24.48
CA LYS A 416 9.70 -9.24 -25.00
C LYS A 416 8.32 -8.89 -24.43
N PHE A 417 8.25 -8.59 -23.14
CA PHE A 417 7.01 -8.15 -22.50
C PHE A 417 6.50 -6.81 -23.06
N ARG A 418 7.38 -5.84 -23.29
CA ARG A 418 7.04 -4.56 -23.93
C ARG A 418 6.43 -4.79 -25.31
N SER A 419 7.08 -5.61 -26.14
CA SER A 419 6.56 -5.99 -27.47
C SER A 419 5.21 -6.71 -27.38
N LEU A 420 5.04 -7.65 -26.45
CA LEU A 420 3.76 -8.31 -26.24
C LEU A 420 2.65 -7.31 -25.86
N SER A 421 2.98 -6.36 -24.99
CA SER A 421 2.02 -5.39 -24.46
C SER A 421 1.56 -4.38 -25.51
N THR A 422 2.35 -4.06 -26.53
CA THR A 422 1.93 -3.18 -27.63
C THR A 422 0.89 -3.83 -28.55
N HIS A 423 0.84 -5.16 -28.60
CA HIS A 423 -0.10 -5.90 -29.44
C HIS A 423 -1.35 -6.37 -28.69
N TRP A 424 -1.35 -6.29 -27.35
CA TRP A 424 -2.48 -6.63 -26.50
C TRP A 424 -3.11 -5.38 -25.87
N ASN A 425 -4.32 -5.07 -26.32
CA ASN A 425 -5.09 -3.88 -25.89
C ASN A 425 -5.96 -4.11 -24.63
N GLY A 426 -5.93 -5.32 -24.06
CA GLY A 426 -6.71 -5.67 -22.88
C GLY A 426 -5.90 -5.59 -21.58
N PHE A 427 -6.54 -5.99 -20.48
CA PHE A 427 -5.86 -6.05 -19.19
C PHE A 427 -4.70 -7.05 -19.22
N ILE A 428 -3.62 -6.72 -18.53
CA ILE A 428 -2.48 -7.62 -18.30
C ILE A 428 -2.19 -7.64 -16.79
N SER A 429 -2.06 -8.83 -16.22
CA SER A 429 -1.49 -9.01 -14.88
C SER A 429 -0.15 -9.71 -15.03
N ALA A 430 0.93 -8.96 -14.78
CA ALA A 430 2.30 -9.41 -14.97
C ALA A 430 2.96 -9.68 -13.62
N ALA A 431 3.22 -10.95 -13.30
CA ALA A 431 4.03 -11.33 -12.17
C ALA A 431 5.51 -11.35 -12.59
N VAL A 432 6.30 -10.43 -12.02
CA VAL A 432 7.68 -10.17 -12.37
C VAL A 432 8.62 -10.79 -11.34
N TYR A 433 9.47 -11.71 -11.79
CA TYR A 433 10.53 -12.31 -10.98
C TYR A 433 11.75 -11.37 -10.94
N ALA A 434 12.00 -10.75 -9.78
CA ALA A 434 13.04 -9.73 -9.62
C ALA A 434 13.64 -9.71 -8.19
N THR A 435 14.89 -9.31 -8.05
CA THR A 435 15.48 -8.91 -6.75
C THR A 435 14.91 -7.56 -6.27
N ASP A 436 15.22 -7.14 -5.04
CA ASP A 436 14.83 -5.81 -4.56
C ASP A 436 15.39 -4.66 -5.42
N GLN A 437 16.64 -4.81 -5.90
CA GLN A 437 17.26 -3.86 -6.84
C GLN A 437 16.53 -3.85 -8.19
N GLU A 438 16.34 -5.03 -8.77
CA GLU A 438 15.68 -5.18 -10.08
C GLU A 438 14.23 -4.67 -10.06
N ALA A 439 13.52 -4.79 -8.93
CA ALA A 439 12.20 -4.19 -8.77
C ALA A 439 12.23 -2.67 -9.00
N HIS A 440 13.25 -1.97 -8.49
CA HIS A 440 13.41 -0.55 -8.78
C HIS A 440 13.76 -0.29 -10.26
N THR A 441 14.60 -1.13 -10.86
CA THR A 441 14.87 -1.08 -12.31
C THR A 441 13.60 -1.26 -13.14
N LEU A 442 12.67 -2.11 -12.72
CA LEU A 442 11.37 -2.28 -13.37
C LEU A 442 10.58 -0.96 -13.40
N LEU A 443 10.53 -0.23 -12.28
CA LEU A 443 9.88 1.08 -12.21
C LEU A 443 10.47 2.06 -13.24
N ILE A 444 11.80 2.17 -13.30
CA ILE A 444 12.50 3.05 -14.25
C ILE A 444 12.20 2.63 -15.70
N LYS A 445 12.28 1.34 -16.00
CA LYS A 445 11.99 0.80 -17.35
C LYS A 445 10.56 1.12 -17.79
N ILE A 446 9.57 0.95 -16.91
CA ILE A 446 8.18 1.30 -17.21
C ILE A 446 8.02 2.82 -17.39
N ASP A 447 8.58 3.63 -16.48
CA ASP A 447 8.45 5.09 -16.52
C ASP A 447 9.10 5.72 -17.76
N SER A 448 10.17 5.10 -18.27
CA SER A 448 10.87 5.51 -19.50
C SER A 448 10.22 5.02 -20.80
N SER A 449 9.33 4.01 -20.73
CA SER A 449 8.71 3.41 -21.92
C SER A 449 7.47 4.19 -22.32
N THR A 450 7.48 4.74 -23.54
CA THR A 450 6.35 5.48 -24.11
C THR A 450 5.12 4.58 -24.31
N GLU A 451 5.34 3.28 -24.51
CA GLU A 451 4.29 2.28 -24.74
C GLU A 451 3.62 1.81 -23.45
N LEU A 452 4.35 1.82 -22.32
CA LEU A 452 3.90 1.23 -21.06
C LEU A 452 3.53 2.27 -20.01
N LYS A 453 4.23 3.40 -19.92
CA LYS A 453 4.05 4.40 -18.85
C LYS A 453 2.59 4.83 -18.66
N ASN A 454 1.86 5.03 -19.77
CA ASN A 454 0.50 5.54 -19.73
C ASN A 454 -0.59 4.45 -19.75
N ARG A 455 -0.21 3.16 -19.71
CA ARG A 455 -1.17 2.05 -19.72
C ARG A 455 -1.80 1.86 -18.34
N SER A 456 -3.11 2.06 -18.28
CA SER A 456 -3.90 1.91 -17.04
C SER A 456 -4.55 0.54 -16.87
N ASP A 457 -4.18 -0.40 -17.72
CA ASP A 457 -4.72 -1.75 -17.84
C ASP A 457 -3.62 -2.82 -17.64
N ILE A 458 -2.41 -2.42 -17.29
CA ILE A 458 -1.31 -3.35 -16.94
C ILE A 458 -1.00 -3.22 -15.45
N PHE A 459 -1.07 -4.35 -14.74
CA PHE A 459 -0.69 -4.45 -13.34
C PHE A 459 0.60 -5.24 -13.22
N TYR A 460 1.62 -4.61 -12.64
CA TYR A 460 2.92 -5.23 -12.42
C TYR A 460 3.03 -5.65 -10.96
N HIS A 461 3.18 -6.94 -10.70
CA HIS A 461 3.36 -7.51 -9.37
C HIS A 461 4.80 -8.01 -9.27
N VAL A 462 5.50 -7.77 -8.17
CA VAL A 462 6.85 -8.31 -7.97
C VAL A 462 6.78 -9.57 -7.11
N VAL A 463 7.38 -10.65 -7.60
CA VAL A 463 7.69 -11.86 -6.84
C VAL A 463 9.19 -11.83 -6.58
N TYR A 464 9.59 -11.61 -5.33
CA TYR A 464 11.01 -11.38 -5.03
C TYR A 464 11.84 -12.66 -5.14
N ARG A 465 12.94 -12.59 -5.88
CA ARG A 465 13.87 -13.71 -6.14
C ARG A 465 14.40 -14.33 -4.86
N ASN A 466 14.35 -15.66 -4.79
CA ASN A 466 15.00 -16.45 -3.75
C ASN A 466 15.25 -17.86 -4.29
N SER A 467 16.51 -18.30 -4.31
CA SER A 467 16.89 -19.61 -4.86
C SER A 467 16.40 -20.80 -4.02
N SER A 468 15.95 -20.56 -2.80
CA SER A 468 15.46 -21.61 -1.89
C SER A 468 13.98 -21.95 -2.12
N PHE A 469 13.25 -21.15 -2.89
CA PHE A 469 11.79 -21.26 -3.05
C PHE A 469 11.43 -21.47 -4.53
N PRO A 470 10.51 -22.41 -4.86
CA PRO A 470 10.05 -22.61 -6.24
C PRO A 470 9.22 -21.42 -6.75
N GLU A 471 9.66 -20.80 -7.83
CA GLU A 471 9.09 -19.54 -8.33
C GLU A 471 7.88 -19.73 -9.25
N SER A 472 7.79 -20.85 -9.98
CA SER A 472 6.77 -21.04 -11.02
C SER A 472 5.34 -20.94 -10.47
N VAL A 473 5.09 -21.54 -9.31
CA VAL A 473 3.80 -21.49 -8.60
C VAL A 473 3.51 -20.07 -8.10
N ALA A 474 4.53 -19.39 -7.56
CA ALA A 474 4.37 -18.03 -7.04
C ALA A 474 4.05 -17.03 -8.16
N LEU A 475 4.75 -17.10 -9.30
CA LEU A 475 4.52 -16.26 -10.46
C LEU A 475 3.14 -16.51 -11.07
N HIS A 476 2.79 -17.78 -11.27
CA HIS A 476 1.48 -18.15 -11.79
C HIS A 476 0.34 -17.65 -10.89
N ASN A 477 0.34 -18.01 -9.62
CA ASN A 477 -0.72 -17.65 -8.69
C ASN A 477 -0.81 -16.13 -8.49
N THR A 478 0.32 -15.41 -8.48
CA THR A 478 0.31 -13.94 -8.38
C THR A 478 -0.38 -13.31 -9.59
N ALA A 479 -0.01 -13.72 -10.82
CA ALA A 479 -0.60 -13.18 -12.04
C ALA A 479 -2.09 -13.51 -12.18
N VAL A 480 -2.53 -14.65 -11.66
CA VAL A 480 -3.95 -15.07 -11.72
C VAL A 480 -4.78 -14.37 -10.64
N VAL A 481 -4.33 -14.39 -9.39
CA VAL A 481 -5.15 -13.94 -8.26
C VAL A 481 -5.31 -12.43 -8.25
N TYR A 482 -4.27 -11.69 -8.61
CA TYR A 482 -4.33 -10.23 -8.74
C TYR A 482 -4.77 -9.77 -10.13
N SER A 483 -5.34 -10.68 -10.93
CA SER A 483 -5.97 -10.32 -12.20
C SER A 483 -7.25 -9.51 -11.97
N GLN A 484 -7.53 -8.63 -12.93
CA GLN A 484 -8.63 -7.69 -12.88
C GLN A 484 -10.00 -8.30 -13.20
N THR A 485 -10.00 -9.33 -14.04
CA THR A 485 -11.21 -9.80 -14.71
C THR A 485 -11.56 -11.20 -14.23
N ARG A 486 -12.83 -11.59 -14.40
CA ARG A 486 -13.28 -12.96 -14.15
C ARG A 486 -12.68 -13.98 -15.12
N ARG A 487 -12.06 -13.53 -16.22
CA ARG A 487 -11.58 -14.38 -17.32
C ARG A 487 -10.08 -14.17 -17.49
N VAL A 488 -9.30 -15.13 -17.02
CA VAL A 488 -7.84 -15.07 -17.13
C VAL A 488 -7.37 -15.91 -18.30
N LEU A 489 -6.57 -15.31 -19.17
CA LEU A 489 -5.87 -15.96 -20.26
C LEU A 489 -4.43 -16.22 -19.85
N LEU A 490 -4.05 -17.49 -19.82
CA LEU A 490 -2.72 -17.93 -19.42
C LEU A 490 -1.84 -18.14 -20.64
N ILE A 491 -0.62 -17.59 -20.61
CA ILE A 491 0.44 -17.90 -21.57
C ILE A 491 1.63 -18.51 -20.85
N SER A 492 2.17 -19.59 -21.40
CA SER A 492 3.32 -20.31 -20.84
C SER A 492 4.66 -19.61 -21.11
N HIS A 493 4.72 -18.72 -22.09
CA HIS A 493 5.90 -17.96 -22.49
C HIS A 493 5.49 -16.68 -23.22
N LEU A 494 6.41 -15.72 -23.32
CA LEU A 494 6.16 -14.42 -23.96
C LEU A 494 6.16 -14.49 -25.50
N ASP A 495 6.76 -15.52 -26.08
CA ASP A 495 6.89 -15.71 -27.54
C ASP A 495 5.61 -16.30 -28.17
N VAL A 496 4.47 -15.65 -27.93
CA VAL A 496 3.15 -16.05 -28.44
C VAL A 496 2.71 -15.16 -29.61
N ASN A 497 2.03 -15.74 -30.61
CA ASN A 497 1.43 -14.96 -31.68
C ASN A 497 0.16 -14.24 -31.17
N ILE A 498 0.28 -12.95 -30.92
CA ILE A 498 -0.79 -12.12 -30.37
C ILE A 498 -1.96 -11.93 -31.36
N ALA A 499 -1.73 -12.01 -32.67
CA ALA A 499 -2.81 -11.95 -33.65
C ALA A 499 -3.73 -13.17 -33.51
N ASP A 500 -3.14 -14.36 -33.38
CA ASP A 500 -3.89 -15.59 -33.15
C ASP A 500 -4.62 -15.56 -31.80
N LEU A 501 -3.95 -15.05 -30.76
CA LEU A 501 -4.51 -14.87 -29.42
C LEU A 501 -5.77 -13.98 -29.45
N ASN A 502 -5.66 -12.83 -30.12
CA ASN A 502 -6.76 -11.89 -30.30
C ASN A 502 -7.91 -12.50 -31.12
N ALA A 503 -7.62 -13.30 -32.14
CA ALA A 503 -8.64 -13.99 -32.92
C ALA A 503 -9.47 -14.96 -32.05
N VAL A 504 -8.80 -15.74 -31.18
CA VAL A 504 -9.47 -16.65 -30.24
C VAL A 504 -10.33 -15.88 -29.23
N VAL A 505 -9.81 -14.80 -28.67
CA VAL A 505 -10.53 -14.00 -27.67
C VAL A 505 -11.76 -13.33 -28.28
N ARG A 506 -11.62 -12.69 -29.46
CA ARG A 506 -12.74 -12.04 -30.15
C ARG A 506 -13.88 -13.01 -30.47
N MET A 507 -13.54 -14.19 -31.00
CA MET A 507 -14.54 -15.19 -31.37
C MET A 507 -15.29 -15.77 -30.17
N ASN A 508 -14.62 -15.95 -29.03
CA ASN A 508 -15.28 -16.40 -27.81
C ASN A 508 -16.15 -15.30 -27.17
N LEU A 509 -15.67 -14.06 -27.15
CA LEU A 509 -16.43 -12.94 -26.56
C LEU A 509 -17.66 -12.55 -27.39
N ALA A 510 -17.60 -12.68 -28.73
CA ALA A 510 -18.69 -12.30 -29.64
C ALA A 510 -19.92 -13.22 -29.59
N GLN A 511 -19.82 -14.41 -28.99
CA GLN A 511 -20.92 -15.37 -29.01
C GLN A 511 -21.93 -15.22 -27.85
N GLU A 512 -21.80 -14.21 -26.97
CA GLU A 512 -22.66 -13.97 -25.78
C GLU A 512 -22.94 -15.23 -24.92
N ARG A 513 -22.10 -16.27 -25.03
CA ARG A 513 -22.26 -17.51 -24.29
C ARG A 513 -21.97 -17.29 -22.81
N PRO A 514 -22.58 -18.07 -21.90
CA PRO A 514 -22.21 -18.06 -20.49
C PRO A 514 -20.68 -18.28 -20.35
N ALA A 515 -20.12 -17.70 -19.29
CA ALA A 515 -18.71 -17.40 -19.13
C ALA A 515 -17.80 -18.65 -19.05
N ASP A 516 -17.55 -19.31 -20.17
CA ASP A 516 -16.63 -20.43 -20.24
C ASP A 516 -15.17 -19.94 -20.20
N THR A 517 -14.36 -20.54 -19.33
CA THR A 517 -12.95 -20.20 -19.08
C THR A 517 -12.11 -20.33 -20.36
N VAL A 518 -11.49 -19.23 -20.81
CA VAL A 518 -10.51 -19.28 -21.91
C VAL A 518 -9.18 -19.82 -21.36
N VAL A 519 -9.08 -21.14 -21.19
CA VAL A 519 -7.80 -21.80 -20.98
C VAL A 519 -7.21 -22.09 -22.35
N ILE A 520 -6.11 -21.42 -22.65
CA ILE A 520 -5.33 -21.70 -23.84
C ILE A 520 -4.35 -22.82 -23.52
N VAL A 521 -4.47 -23.94 -24.23
CA VAL A 521 -3.50 -25.03 -24.18
C VAL A 521 -2.89 -25.20 -25.57
N GLY A 522 -1.57 -25.05 -25.65
CA GLY A 522 -0.81 -25.46 -26.83
C GLY A 522 -0.52 -26.96 -26.76
N GLY A 523 -0.89 -27.70 -27.81
CA GLY A 523 -0.36 -29.06 -28.02
C GLY A 523 -1.10 -30.24 -27.38
N GLY A 524 -2.42 -30.17 -27.17
CA GLY A 524 -3.23 -31.34 -26.76
C GLY A 524 -4.53 -31.48 -27.56
N ASN A 525 -5.05 -32.71 -27.68
CA ASN A 525 -6.35 -33.02 -28.29
C ASN A 525 -7.49 -32.68 -27.31
N PHE A 526 -7.82 -31.41 -27.17
CA PHE A 526 -8.96 -30.97 -26.38
C PHE A 526 -10.20 -30.72 -27.25
N ASP A 527 -11.39 -30.92 -26.69
CA ASP A 527 -12.66 -30.54 -27.33
C ASP A 527 -12.86 -29.02 -27.20
N CYS A 528 -12.30 -28.29 -28.17
CA CYS A 528 -12.27 -26.84 -28.21
C CYS A 528 -13.63 -26.25 -28.64
N SER A 529 -14.05 -25.15 -28.02
CA SER A 529 -15.13 -24.30 -28.56
C SER A 529 -14.73 -23.64 -29.87
N PHE A 530 -13.46 -23.28 -29.99
CA PHE A 530 -12.88 -22.56 -31.10
C PHE A 530 -11.37 -22.79 -31.12
N THR A 531 -10.80 -22.97 -32.31
CA THR A 531 -9.36 -23.13 -32.53
C THR A 531 -8.85 -22.13 -33.56
N HIS A 532 -7.71 -21.51 -33.30
CA HIS A 532 -7.02 -20.69 -34.28
C HIS A 532 -5.50 -20.82 -34.09
N GLY A 533 -4.78 -21.18 -35.16
CA GLY A 533 -3.37 -21.53 -35.07
C GLY A 533 -3.15 -22.69 -34.09
N ARG A 534 -2.24 -22.50 -33.13
CA ARG A 534 -1.95 -23.48 -32.05
C ARG A 534 -2.82 -23.29 -30.81
N PHE A 535 -3.75 -22.34 -30.84
CA PHE A 535 -4.55 -21.96 -29.68
C PHE A 535 -5.92 -22.63 -29.73
N CYS A 536 -6.28 -23.26 -28.61
CA CYS A 536 -7.56 -23.89 -28.37
C CYS A 536 -8.27 -23.16 -27.23
N ALA A 537 -9.49 -22.69 -27.45
CA ALA A 537 -10.37 -22.25 -26.37
C ALA A 537 -11.22 -23.43 -25.90
N LEU A 538 -11.22 -23.71 -24.60
CA LEU A 538 -11.98 -24.81 -24.01
C LEU A 538 -13.41 -24.38 -23.69
N LYS A 539 -14.38 -25.29 -23.86
CA LYS A 539 -15.73 -25.13 -23.26
C LYS A 539 -15.67 -25.50 -21.79
N GLU A 540 -16.48 -24.87 -20.95
CA GLU A 540 -16.59 -25.25 -19.52
C GLU A 540 -16.98 -26.73 -19.39
N GLY A 541 -17.99 -27.19 -20.15
CA GLY A 541 -18.37 -28.61 -20.20
C GLY A 541 -17.28 -29.54 -20.74
N SER A 542 -16.29 -29.02 -21.47
CA SER A 542 -15.10 -29.78 -21.88
C SER A 542 -14.10 -29.95 -20.74
N ILE A 543 -14.08 -29.04 -19.75
CA ILE A 543 -13.21 -29.08 -18.58
C ILE A 543 -13.89 -29.75 -17.39
N PHE A 544 -15.18 -29.50 -17.14
CA PHE A 544 -15.93 -29.87 -15.93
C PHE A 544 -16.94 -31.03 -16.13
N GLY A 545 -17.08 -31.55 -17.36
CA GLY A 545 -18.16 -32.45 -17.73
C GLY A 545 -19.50 -31.69 -17.89
N ARG A 546 -20.51 -32.31 -18.51
CA ARG A 546 -21.86 -31.69 -18.58
C ARG A 546 -22.37 -31.50 -17.15
N SER A 547 -22.75 -30.28 -16.79
CA SER A 547 -23.47 -30.01 -15.54
C SER A 547 -24.75 -30.85 -15.50
N VAL A 548 -24.81 -31.79 -14.55
CA VAL A 548 -26.05 -32.51 -14.25
C VAL A 548 -26.93 -31.55 -13.46
N GLY A 549 -27.83 -30.81 -14.12
CA GLY A 549 -28.61 -29.82 -13.36
C GLY A 549 -29.60 -28.92 -14.10
N ALA A 550 -30.27 -29.38 -15.17
CA ALA A 550 -31.57 -28.82 -15.56
C ALA A 550 -32.47 -29.92 -16.13
N ARG A 551 -32.70 -30.99 -15.35
CA ARG A 551 -33.94 -31.75 -15.52
C ARG A 551 -35.06 -30.81 -15.08
N LYS A 552 -35.68 -30.14 -16.05
CA LYS A 552 -37.05 -29.64 -15.88
C LYS A 552 -37.86 -30.80 -15.32
N GLY A 553 -38.50 -30.59 -14.18
CA GLY A 553 -39.48 -31.52 -13.65
C GLY A 553 -40.49 -31.84 -14.74
N ILE A 554 -40.56 -33.11 -15.11
CA ILE A 554 -41.74 -33.67 -15.75
C ILE A 554 -42.47 -34.34 -14.60
N ASN A 555 -43.63 -33.77 -14.26
CA ASN A 555 -44.59 -34.34 -13.33
C ASN A 555 -44.88 -35.79 -13.72
N PHE A 556 -44.79 -36.71 -12.76
CA PHE A 556 -45.83 -37.70 -12.44
C PHE A 556 -45.72 -38.07 -10.97
#